data_AF-A0A2V9LJ83-F1
#
_entry.id   AF-A0A2V9LJ83-F1
#
_cell.length_a   1.000
_cell.length_b   1.000
_cell.length_c   1.000
_cell.angle_alpha   90.00
_cell.angle_beta   90.00
_cell.angle_gamma   90.00
#
_symmetry.space_group_name_H-M   'P 1'
#
loop_
_entity.id
_entity.type
_entity.pdbx_description
1 polymer ?
#
loop_
_entity_poly.entity_id
_entity_poly.type
_entity_poly.pdbx_seq_one_letter_code
_entity_poly.pdbx_strand_id
1 'polypeptide(L)'
;MARKPYQSALIPYEDEIIALRHRRPPTSYARIAELLLQKYKLSICRETIFRFVKVRSRGRKVYSFQRDAAAATSKSVRPTAQPADPGSRPPPKPKFEFKYSERYNLHRLPDEEAEARRKKLEEEGH
;
A
#
# COMPACT_ATOMS: atom_id res chain seq x y z
N MET A 1 -34.64 3.90 -7.37
CA MET A 1 -33.64 2.84 -7.15
C MET A 1 -32.92 3.09 -5.83
N ALA A 2 -33.23 2.32 -4.79
CA ALA A 2 -32.58 2.44 -3.48
C ALA A 2 -31.11 1.99 -3.59
N ARG A 3 -30.17 2.86 -3.19
CA ARG A 3 -28.74 2.53 -3.15
C ARG A 3 -28.46 1.66 -1.93
N LYS A 4 -27.57 0.67 -2.08
CA LYS A 4 -27.08 -0.08 -0.93
C LYS A 4 -26.36 0.89 0.02
N PRO A 5 -26.50 0.76 1.35
CA PRO A 5 -25.97 1.75 2.31
C PRO A 5 -24.46 1.96 2.21
N TYR A 6 -23.71 0.98 1.68
CA TYR A 6 -22.25 1.02 1.58
C TYR A 6 -21.73 1.50 0.21
N GLN A 7 -22.61 1.87 -0.72
CA GLN A 7 -22.22 2.27 -2.06
C GLN A 7 -22.14 3.79 -2.21
N SER A 8 -20.97 4.30 -2.60
CA SER A 8 -20.79 5.73 -2.81
C SER A 8 -21.68 6.24 -3.94
N ALA A 9 -22.28 7.41 -3.73
CA ALA A 9 -23.15 8.08 -4.69
C ALA A 9 -22.53 8.35 -6.07
N LEU A 10 -21.19 8.33 -6.14
CA LEU A 10 -20.37 8.61 -7.31
C LEU A 10 -20.14 7.39 -8.23
N ILE A 11 -20.50 6.17 -7.82
CA ILE A 11 -20.31 4.95 -8.64
C ILE A 11 -20.89 5.07 -10.06
N PRO A 12 -22.13 5.58 -10.25
CA PRO A 12 -22.71 5.67 -11.60
C PRO A 12 -21.99 6.67 -12.52
N TYR A 13 -21.18 7.57 -11.94
CA TYR A 13 -20.51 8.65 -12.67
C TYR A 13 -18.99 8.44 -12.72
N GLU A 14 -18.53 7.23 -12.40
CA GLU A 14 -17.11 6.89 -12.31
C GLU A 14 -16.36 7.19 -13.61
N ASP A 15 -16.89 6.68 -14.73
CA ASP A 15 -16.26 6.82 -16.04
C ASP A 15 -16.15 8.29 -16.47
N GLU A 16 -17.17 9.11 -16.19
CA GLU A 16 -17.15 10.53 -16.50
C GLU A 16 -16.11 11.29 -15.67
N ILE A 17 -16.05 11.00 -14.36
CA ILE A 17 -15.07 11.61 -13.46
C ILE A 17 -13.65 11.24 -13.90
N ILE A 18 -13.42 9.98 -14.26
CA ILE A 18 -12.15 9.50 -14.77
C ILE A 18 -11.83 10.19 -16.10
N ALA A 19 -12.75 10.22 -17.07
CA ALA A 19 -12.55 10.89 -18.35
C ALA A 19 -12.16 12.37 -18.18
N LEU A 20 -12.82 13.11 -17.28
CA LEU A 20 -12.49 14.50 -16.95
C LEU A 20 -11.09 14.67 -16.34
N ARG A 21 -10.61 13.67 -15.59
CA ARG A 21 -9.26 13.65 -15.00
C ARG A 21 -8.18 13.21 -15.99
N HIS A 22 -8.53 12.39 -16.99
CA HIS A 22 -7.61 11.93 -18.02
C HIS A 22 -7.34 12.98 -19.12
N ARG A 23 -8.25 13.94 -19.31
CA ARG A 23 -8.03 15.08 -20.22
C ARG A 23 -6.78 15.88 -19.83
N ARG A 24 -6.15 16.52 -20.83
CA ARG A 24 -4.98 17.38 -20.66
C ARG A 24 -5.33 18.80 -21.13
N PRO A 25 -5.29 19.82 -20.26
CA PRO A 25 -4.98 19.76 -18.82
C PRO A 25 -6.07 19.05 -18.00
N PRO A 26 -5.72 18.42 -16.85
CA PRO A 26 -6.68 17.68 -16.04
C PRO A 26 -7.68 18.61 -15.35
N THR A 27 -8.96 18.23 -15.40
CA THR A 27 -10.02 19.01 -14.76
C THR A 27 -9.87 18.97 -13.23
N SER A 28 -10.01 20.12 -12.55
CA SER A 28 -9.91 20.21 -11.09
C SER A 28 -11.10 19.52 -10.39
N TYR A 29 -10.90 19.00 -9.18
CA TYR A 29 -11.98 18.34 -8.43
C TYR A 29 -13.13 19.28 -8.08
N ALA A 30 -12.85 20.55 -7.85
CA ALA A 30 -13.88 21.58 -7.64
C ALA A 30 -14.75 21.74 -8.89
N ARG A 31 -14.12 21.80 -10.08
CA ARG A 31 -14.85 21.90 -11.34
C ARG A 31 -15.68 20.65 -11.64
N ILE A 32 -15.18 19.47 -11.29
CA ILE A 32 -15.94 18.22 -11.41
C ILE A 32 -17.19 18.24 -10.50
N ALA A 33 -17.07 18.76 -9.27
CA ALA A 33 -18.21 18.90 -8.37
C ALA A 33 -19.29 19.82 -8.96
N GLU A 34 -18.90 20.96 -9.52
CA GLU A 34 -19.83 21.86 -10.22
C GLU A 34 -20.53 21.18 -11.39
N LEU A 35 -19.80 20.41 -12.20
CA LEU A 35 -20.35 19.69 -13.35
C LEU A 35 -21.36 18.62 -12.90
N LEU A 36 -21.08 17.89 -11.82
CA LEU A 36 -21.99 16.90 -11.25
C LEU A 36 -23.25 17.56 -10.69
N LEU A 37 -23.11 18.75 -10.08
CA LEU A 37 -24.25 19.53 -9.61
C LEU A 37 -25.11 20.03 -10.79
N GLN A 38 -24.50 20.55 -11.84
CA GLN A 38 -25.22 21.08 -13.01
C GLN A 38 -25.94 19.99 -13.80
N LYS A 39 -25.27 18.87 -14.08
CA LYS A 39 -25.83 17.78 -14.91
C LYS A 39 -26.79 16.88 -14.16
N TYR A 40 -26.45 16.53 -12.91
CA TYR A 40 -27.14 15.47 -12.16
C TYR A 40 -27.80 15.98 -10.88
N LYS A 41 -27.74 17.29 -10.60
CA LYS A 41 -28.23 17.90 -9.34
C LYS A 41 -27.62 17.25 -8.10
N LEU A 42 -26.39 16.75 -8.24
CA LEU A 42 -25.70 15.97 -7.23
C LEU A 42 -24.72 16.88 -6.46
N SER A 43 -25.13 17.33 -5.27
CA SER A 43 -24.28 18.15 -4.40
C SER A 43 -23.25 17.28 -3.68
N ILE A 44 -21.98 17.41 -4.06
CA ILE A 44 -20.88 16.61 -3.53
C ILE A 44 -19.62 17.48 -3.35
N CYS A 45 -18.96 17.33 -2.21
CA CYS A 45 -17.74 18.09 -1.89
C CYS A 45 -16.51 17.60 -2.68
N ARG A 46 -15.62 18.52 -3.06
CA ARG A 46 -14.35 18.20 -3.77
C ARG A 46 -13.53 17.08 -3.10
N GLU A 47 -13.52 17.06 -1.77
CA GLU A 47 -12.75 16.10 -0.96
C GLU A 47 -13.26 14.67 -1.15
N THR A 48 -14.58 14.50 -1.27
CA THR A 48 -15.19 13.18 -1.48
C THR A 48 -14.87 12.64 -2.87
N ILE A 49 -14.85 13.50 -3.90
CA ILE A 49 -14.44 13.14 -5.26
C ILE A 49 -12.96 12.73 -5.26
N PHE A 50 -12.10 13.51 -4.59
CA PHE A 50 -10.68 13.17 -4.45
C PHE A 50 -10.48 11.80 -3.80
N ARG A 51 -11.14 11.52 -2.67
CA ARG A 51 -11.07 10.22 -1.99
C ARG A 51 -11.60 9.10 -2.87
N PHE A 52 -12.71 9.31 -3.56
CA PHE A 52 -13.31 8.36 -4.49
C PHE A 52 -12.34 7.95 -5.60
N VAL A 53 -11.73 8.94 -6.27
CA VAL A 53 -10.74 8.72 -7.34
C VAL A 53 -9.48 8.07 -6.77
N LYS A 54 -8.99 8.54 -5.61
CA LYS A 54 -7.79 8.00 -4.95
C LYS A 54 -7.91 6.52 -4.60
N VAL A 55 -9.05 6.08 -4.07
CA VAL A 55 -9.25 4.67 -3.70
C VAL A 55 -9.25 3.77 -4.95
N ARG A 56 -9.74 4.29 -6.08
CA ARG A 56 -9.85 3.55 -7.34
C ARG A 56 -8.58 3.56 -8.18
N SER A 57 -7.82 4.66 -8.14
CA SER A 57 -6.58 4.80 -8.92
C SER A 57 -5.44 3.91 -8.42
N ARG A 58 -5.49 3.43 -7.16
CA ARG A 58 -4.42 2.62 -6.57
C ARG A 58 -4.32 1.20 -7.15
N GLY A 59 -5.27 0.80 -8.01
CA GLY A 59 -5.34 -0.55 -8.55
C GLY A 59 -5.65 -1.58 -7.45
N ARG A 60 -6.52 -2.54 -7.72
CA ARG A 60 -6.62 -3.71 -6.82
C ARG A 60 -5.36 -4.53 -7.05
N LYS A 61 -4.58 -4.82 -6.00
CA LYS A 61 -3.49 -5.80 -6.09
C LYS A 61 -4.13 -7.17 -6.32
N VAL A 62 -4.17 -7.60 -7.58
CA VAL A 62 -4.57 -8.96 -7.92
C VAL A 62 -3.35 -9.84 -7.66
N TYR A 63 -3.34 -10.52 -6.52
CA TYR A 63 -2.38 -11.59 -6.28
C TYR A 63 -2.88 -12.82 -7.03
N SER A 64 -2.27 -13.12 -8.16
CA SER A 64 -2.46 -14.40 -8.84
C SER A 64 -1.54 -15.43 -8.18
N PHE A 65 -2.10 -16.54 -7.72
CA PHE A 65 -1.32 -17.69 -7.31
C PHE A 65 -0.94 -18.47 -8.57
N GLN A 66 0.26 -18.23 -9.10
CA GLN A 66 0.80 -19.09 -10.16
C GLN A 66 1.42 -20.31 -9.50
N ARG A 67 0.87 -21.50 -9.78
CA ARG A 67 1.31 -22.78 -9.20
C ARG A 67 2.68 -23.23 -9.73
N ASP A 68 3.19 -22.60 -10.80
CA ASP A 68 4.42 -22.99 -11.50
C ASP A 68 5.36 -21.79 -11.73
N ALA A 69 5.95 -21.24 -10.66
CA ALA A 69 6.89 -20.11 -10.74
C ALA A 69 8.34 -20.49 -10.40
N ALA A 70 8.74 -21.76 -10.61
CA ALA A 70 10.10 -22.22 -10.34
C ALA A 70 11.09 -22.03 -11.51
N ALA A 71 10.70 -21.42 -12.64
CA ALA A 71 11.55 -21.40 -13.85
C ALA A 71 11.68 -20.06 -14.59
N ALA A 72 11.28 -18.92 -14.01
CA ALA A 72 11.51 -17.60 -14.62
C ALA A 72 12.49 -16.79 -13.77
N THR A 73 13.77 -17.09 -13.99
CA THR A 73 14.91 -16.33 -13.49
C THR A 73 14.71 -14.83 -13.62
N SER A 74 14.86 -14.16 -12.50
CA SER A 74 15.07 -12.74 -12.32
C SER A 74 16.08 -12.15 -13.31
N LYS A 75 15.60 -11.28 -14.20
CA LYS A 75 16.40 -10.20 -14.80
C LYS A 75 15.67 -8.88 -14.65
N SER A 76 15.62 -8.37 -13.42
CA SER A 76 15.38 -6.95 -13.20
C SER A 76 16.71 -6.24 -13.35
N VAL A 77 17.00 -5.78 -14.57
CA VAL A 77 18.07 -4.82 -14.82
C VAL A 77 17.64 -3.50 -14.18
N ARG A 78 18.29 -3.13 -13.06
CA ARG A 78 18.15 -1.78 -12.49
C ARG A 78 18.68 -0.76 -13.51
N PRO A 79 18.00 0.36 -13.75
CA PRO A 79 18.58 1.45 -14.52
C PRO A 79 19.80 2.00 -13.76
N THR A 80 20.93 2.05 -14.46
CA THR A 80 22.20 2.61 -14.01
C THR A 80 21.98 4.06 -13.58
N ALA A 81 22.21 4.35 -12.30
CA ALA A 81 22.21 5.72 -11.80
C ALA A 81 23.45 6.45 -12.34
N GLN A 82 23.25 7.61 -12.97
CA GLN A 82 24.33 8.54 -13.33
C GLN A 82 25.11 8.96 -12.06
N PRO A 83 26.43 9.20 -12.16
CA PRO A 83 27.22 9.69 -11.04
C PRO A 83 26.80 11.13 -10.71
N ALA A 84 26.22 11.31 -9.52
CA ALA A 84 25.95 12.63 -8.95
C ALA A 84 27.19 13.15 -8.19
N ASP A 85 27.40 14.46 -8.30
CA ASP A 85 28.40 15.31 -7.63
C ASP A 85 28.81 14.87 -6.20
N PRO A 86 30.12 14.93 -5.84
CA PRO A 86 30.62 14.58 -4.51
C PRO A 86 30.40 15.71 -3.48
N GLY A 87 29.23 16.36 -3.47
CA GLY A 87 29.01 17.59 -2.72
C GLY A 87 28.04 17.53 -1.55
N SER A 88 27.13 16.56 -1.48
CA SER A 88 26.17 16.49 -0.38
C SER A 88 25.55 15.10 -0.29
N ARG A 89 26.16 14.23 0.53
CA ARG A 89 25.58 12.93 0.85
C ARG A 89 24.97 13.02 2.24
N PRO A 90 23.63 12.96 2.40
CA PRO A 90 23.04 12.76 3.71
C PRO A 90 23.56 11.44 4.31
N PRO A 91 23.72 11.35 5.64
CA PRO A 91 24.28 10.17 6.28
C PRO A 91 23.51 8.91 5.85
N PRO A 92 24.20 7.78 5.64
CA PRO A 92 23.54 6.54 5.26
C PRO A 92 22.49 6.18 6.32
N LYS A 93 21.27 5.87 5.86
CA LYS A 93 20.20 5.41 6.74
C LYS A 93 20.70 4.22 7.56
N PRO A 94 20.40 4.16 8.87
CA PRO A 94 20.80 3.02 9.68
C PRO A 94 20.26 1.73 9.05
N LYS A 95 21.16 0.76 8.86
CA LYS A 95 20.76 -0.58 8.40
C LYS A 95 19.99 -1.22 9.53
N PHE A 96 18.70 -1.45 9.29
CA PHE A 96 17.88 -2.21 10.21
C PHE A 96 18.31 -3.68 10.15
N GLU A 97 19.01 -4.13 11.19
CA GLU A 97 19.35 -5.53 11.39
C GLU A 97 18.31 -6.17 12.29
N PHE A 98 17.43 -6.97 11.70
CA PHE A 98 16.46 -7.75 12.45
C PHE A 98 17.19 -8.88 13.17
N LYS A 99 17.27 -8.82 14.51
CA LYS A 99 17.70 -9.92 15.37
C LYS A 99 16.49 -10.51 16.08
N TYR A 100 16.32 -11.82 16.00
CA TYR A 100 15.27 -12.51 16.74
C TYR A 100 15.53 -12.35 18.24
N SER A 101 14.49 -12.01 19.01
CA SER A 101 14.64 -11.91 20.46
C SER A 101 14.77 -13.32 21.05
N GLU A 102 15.79 -13.50 21.88
CA GLU A 102 16.07 -14.80 22.52
C GLU A 102 14.97 -15.27 23.48
N ARG A 103 14.08 -14.37 23.89
CA ARG A 103 13.01 -14.65 24.86
C ARG A 103 11.83 -15.43 24.28
N TYR A 104 11.64 -15.45 22.96
CA TYR A 104 10.42 -16.02 22.34
C TYR A 104 10.68 -17.13 21.31
N ASN A 105 11.92 -17.61 21.17
CA ASN A 105 12.26 -18.67 20.19
C ASN A 105 12.22 -20.09 20.76
N LEU A 106 11.38 -20.36 21.77
CA LEU A 106 11.28 -21.69 22.40
C LEU A 106 10.91 -22.82 21.41
N HIS A 107 10.18 -22.50 20.35
CA HIS A 107 9.75 -23.49 19.34
C HIS A 107 10.71 -23.65 18.15
N ARG A 108 11.85 -22.96 18.17
CA ARG A 108 12.84 -23.00 17.07
C ARG A 108 14.18 -23.60 17.51
N LEU A 109 14.31 -23.91 18.79
CA LEU A 109 15.45 -24.57 19.39
C LEU A 109 15.17 -26.09 19.43
N PRO A 110 16.20 -26.94 19.33
CA PRO A 110 16.05 -28.37 19.61
C PRO A 110 15.52 -28.58 21.03
N ASP A 111 14.72 -29.62 21.24
CA ASP A 111 13.90 -29.81 22.46
C ASP A 111 14.74 -29.72 23.76
N GLU A 112 15.97 -30.21 23.73
CA GLU A 112 16.91 -30.19 24.87
C GLU A 112 17.29 -28.76 25.31
N GLU A 113 17.44 -27.82 24.38
CA GLU A 113 17.80 -26.43 24.69
C GLU A 113 16.59 -25.59 25.14
N ALA A 114 15.40 -25.95 24.68
CA ALA A 114 14.15 -25.31 25.07
C ALA A 114 13.80 -25.62 26.54
N GLU A 115 14.03 -26.85 26.99
CA GLU A 115 13.81 -27.26 28.40
C GLU A 115 14.80 -26.60 29.35
N ALA A 116 16.08 -26.53 28.98
CA ALA A 116 17.09 -25.83 29.77
C ALA A 116 16.76 -24.33 29.95
N ARG A 117 16.23 -23.68 28.91
CA ARG A 117 15.79 -22.28 28.98
C ARG A 117 14.52 -22.09 29.82
N ARG A 118 13.56 -23.03 29.79
CA ARG A 118 12.38 -23.00 30.66
C ARG A 118 12.77 -23.11 32.13
N LYS A 119 13.63 -24.07 32.46
CA LYS A 119 14.16 -24.24 33.82
C LYS A 119 14.86 -22.97 34.32
N LYS A 120 15.67 -22.32 33.48
CA LYS A 120 16.37 -21.10 33.84
C LYS A 120 15.45 -19.89 34.06
N LEU A 121 14.33 -19.82 33.33
CA LEU A 121 13.29 -18.79 33.51
C LEU A 121 12.47 -19.00 34.79
N GLU A 122 12.28 -20.24 35.24
CA GLU A 122 11.68 -20.57 36.53
C GLU A 122 12.61 -20.23 37.70
N GLU A 123 13.93 -20.38 37.53
CA GLU A 123 14.93 -20.05 38.54
C GLU A 123 15.19 -18.53 38.68
N GLU A 124 15.10 -17.75 37.60
CA GLU A 124 15.27 -16.27 37.62
C GLU A 124 13.97 -15.51 38.01
N GLY A 125 12.92 -16.24 38.41
CA GLY A 125 11.66 -15.70 38.95
C GLY A 125 11.70 -15.47 40.47
N HIS A 126 12.55 -14.55 40.93
CA HIS A 126 12.38 -13.84 42.21
C HIS A 126 12.89 -12.39 42.11
#